data_AF-A0A2D6G7G3-F1
#
_entry.id   AF-A0A2D6G7G3-F1
#
_cell.length_a   1.000
_cell.length_b   1.000
_cell.length_c   1.000
_cell.angle_alpha   90.00
_cell.angle_beta   90.00
_cell.angle_gamma   90.00
#
_symmetry.space_group_name_H-M   'P 1'
#
loop_
_entity.id
_entity.type
_entity.pdbx_description
1 polymer ?
#
loop_
_entity_poly.entity_id
_entity_poly.type
_entity_poly.pdbx_seq_one_letter_code
_entity_poly.pdbx_strand_id
1 'polypeptide(L)'
;MRYKNNFSLEFKLDTKLAYFSGVIMGDGYLKDGNKSKKSRFKDYLIKIELIDKDYLTLLLNYVKTIIKTKSRIRTIIDKRPNRKKRYSLCIKNKWLHNFLVKELKIPSGKKSGEAFIPKEILKNKEYLRYFIGGLFDTDGGKRGHTIGFTSKSRLLIDQLSKELTKLEISHLKESWKNKKYNRYYHGIRLHKKSIDTFLNAFPIQNISKLAGVPERKMG
;
A
#
# COMPACT_ATOMS: atom_id res chain seq x y z
N MET A 1 29.32 13.48 12.52
CA MET A 1 28.54 14.73 12.36
C MET A 1 27.05 14.41 12.34
N ARG A 2 26.30 14.80 13.39
CA ARG A 2 24.83 14.65 13.45
C ARG A 2 24.22 16.00 13.06
N TYR A 3 23.52 16.07 11.94
CA TYR A 3 22.70 17.23 11.60
C TYR A 3 21.62 17.38 12.68
N LYS A 4 21.76 18.37 13.57
CA LYS A 4 20.66 18.93 14.37
C LYS A 4 19.78 19.75 13.41
N ASN A 5 19.02 19.08 12.55
CA ASN A 5 17.96 19.77 11.81
C ASN A 5 16.76 19.93 12.74
N ASN A 6 16.68 21.10 13.39
CA ASN A 6 15.50 21.63 14.06
C ASN A 6 14.44 22.09 13.03
N PHE A 7 14.19 21.28 12.00
CA PHE A 7 13.04 21.47 11.13
C PHE A 7 12.01 20.41 11.50
N SER A 8 10.94 20.82 12.18
CA SER A 8 9.70 20.06 12.18
C SER A 8 9.19 20.09 10.74
N LEU A 9 9.51 19.04 9.97
CA LEU A 9 8.98 18.89 8.64
C LEU A 9 7.48 18.60 8.79
N GLU A 10 6.65 19.61 8.58
CA GLU A 10 5.20 19.42 8.49
C GLU A 10 4.90 18.75 7.15
N PHE A 11 4.44 17.51 7.20
CA PHE A 11 3.99 16.83 5.99
C PHE A 11 2.59 17.32 5.64
N LYS A 12 2.47 17.99 4.51
CA LYS A 12 1.18 18.17 3.87
C LYS A 12 0.83 16.89 3.12
N LEU A 13 -0.35 16.34 3.38
CA LEU A 13 -0.88 15.23 2.60
C LEU A 13 -1.05 15.69 1.14
N ASP A 14 -0.47 14.95 0.21
CA ASP A 14 -0.64 15.12 -1.23
C ASP A 14 -0.99 13.78 -1.89
N THR A 15 -1.21 13.77 -3.20
CA THR A 15 -1.57 12.56 -3.94
C THR A 15 -0.48 11.50 -3.91
N LYS A 16 0.80 11.87 -3.95
CA LYS A 16 1.93 10.92 -3.89
C LYS A 16 2.02 10.26 -2.52
N LEU A 17 1.84 11.02 -1.44
CA LEU A 17 1.85 10.52 -0.07
C LEU A 17 0.59 9.70 0.23
N ALA A 18 -0.56 10.07 -0.31
CA ALA A 18 -1.78 9.26 -0.24
C ALA A 18 -1.59 7.90 -0.95
N TYR A 19 -1.06 7.92 -2.18
CA TYR A 19 -0.72 6.69 -2.90
C TYR A 19 0.29 5.83 -2.15
N PHE A 20 1.39 6.42 -1.70
CA PHE A 20 2.40 5.73 -0.91
C PHE A 20 1.82 5.15 0.39
N SER A 21 0.90 5.86 1.04
CA SER A 21 0.19 5.36 2.23
C SER A 21 -0.68 4.14 1.93
N GLY A 22 -1.30 4.08 0.76
CA GLY A 22 -2.03 2.89 0.28
C GLY A 22 -1.12 1.69 0.09
N VAL A 23 0.04 1.91 -0.54
CA VAL A 23 1.09 0.88 -0.68
C VAL A 23 1.58 0.41 0.69
N ILE A 24 1.80 1.35 1.62
CA ILE A 24 2.21 1.01 2.98
C ILE A 24 1.12 0.21 3.70
N MET A 25 -0.15 0.51 3.50
CA MET A 25 -1.26 -0.22 4.13
C MET A 25 -1.31 -1.68 3.66
N GLY A 26 -1.11 -1.94 2.36
CA GLY A 26 -0.99 -3.30 1.81
C GLY A 26 0.32 -3.98 2.20
N ASP A 27 1.37 -3.79 1.41
CA ASP A 27 2.65 -4.52 1.53
C ASP A 27 3.72 -3.86 2.41
N GLY A 28 3.43 -2.68 2.99
CA GLY A 28 4.38 -1.99 3.86
C GLY A 28 4.58 -2.65 5.22
N TYR A 29 5.63 -2.23 5.91
CA TYR A 29 5.90 -2.56 7.30
C TYR A 29 6.44 -1.33 8.01
N LEU A 30 5.74 -0.93 9.08
CA LEU A 30 6.12 0.19 9.94
C LEU A 30 6.63 -0.37 11.27
N LYS A 31 7.85 0.01 11.63
CA LYS A 31 8.50 -0.37 12.89
C LYS A 31 8.75 0.89 13.71
N ASP A 32 8.32 0.86 14.95
CA ASP A 32 8.37 1.95 15.94
C ASP A 32 9.06 1.56 17.25
N GLY A 33 9.82 0.46 17.25
CA GLY A 33 10.57 -0.04 18.40
C GLY A 33 12.02 0.42 18.48
N ASN A 34 12.76 -0.10 19.47
CA ASN A 34 14.19 0.18 19.63
C ASN A 34 15.03 -0.46 18.52
N LYS A 35 16.16 0.18 18.17
CA LYS A 35 17.12 -0.34 17.18
C LYS A 35 17.66 -1.72 17.56
N SER A 36 17.88 -1.94 18.85
CA SER A 36 18.30 -3.22 19.42
C SER A 36 17.82 -3.33 20.87
N LYS A 37 17.88 -4.53 21.45
CA LYS A 37 17.57 -4.76 22.88
C LYS A 37 18.40 -3.88 23.83
N LYS A 38 19.62 -3.50 23.41
CA LYS A 38 20.55 -2.66 24.18
C LYS A 38 20.45 -1.17 23.85
N SER A 39 19.76 -0.78 22.79
CA SER A 39 19.69 0.61 22.35
C SER A 39 18.44 1.30 22.89
N ARG A 40 18.62 2.46 23.53
CA ARG A 40 17.50 3.35 23.89
C ARG A 40 16.97 4.17 22.70
N PHE A 41 17.59 4.07 21.53
CA PHE A 41 17.18 4.84 20.35
C PHE A 41 16.11 4.09 19.55
N LYS A 42 14.98 4.79 19.31
CA LYS A 42 13.91 4.31 18.43
C LYS A 42 14.37 4.18 16.96
N ASP A 43 13.88 3.15 16.29
CA ASP A 43 14.14 2.80 14.89
C ASP A 43 12.86 3.00 14.08
N TYR A 44 12.61 4.24 13.67
CA TYR A 44 11.49 4.61 12.81
C TYR A 44 11.74 4.13 11.38
N LEU A 45 11.39 2.87 11.11
CA LEU A 45 11.65 2.19 9.84
C LEU A 45 10.33 1.99 9.10
N ILE A 46 10.32 2.42 7.85
CA ILE A 46 9.32 2.08 6.85
C ILE A 46 9.99 1.11 5.88
N LYS A 47 9.40 -0.06 5.67
CA LYS A 47 9.95 -1.10 4.81
C LYS A 47 8.89 -1.58 3.83
N ILE A 48 9.28 -1.76 2.57
CA ILE A 48 8.45 -2.39 1.53
C ILE A 48 9.30 -3.51 0.92
N GLU A 49 8.70 -4.68 0.69
CA GLU A 49 9.35 -5.79 -0.01
C GLU A 49 8.49 -6.27 -1.16
N LEU A 50 9.02 -6.29 -2.38
CA LEU A 50 8.29 -6.66 -3.59
C LEU A 50 9.16 -7.49 -4.54
N ILE A 51 8.55 -8.17 -5.49
CA ILE A 51 9.26 -8.88 -6.58
C ILE A 51 9.58 -7.92 -7.73
N ASP A 52 8.69 -6.95 -7.99
CA ASP A 52 8.83 -5.96 -9.05
C ASP A 52 9.79 -4.83 -8.62
N LYS A 53 11.00 -4.83 -9.20
CA LYS A 53 12.04 -3.85 -8.90
C LYS A 53 11.72 -2.47 -9.48
N ASP A 54 11.06 -2.42 -10.63
CA ASP A 54 10.79 -1.17 -11.35
C ASP A 54 9.69 -0.41 -10.62
N TYR A 55 8.64 -1.11 -10.20
CA TYR A 55 7.63 -0.55 -9.32
C TYR A 55 8.23 -0.06 -7.99
N LEU A 56 9.16 -0.82 -7.39
CA LEU A 56 9.85 -0.36 -6.18
C LEU A 56 10.73 0.88 -6.43
N THR A 57 11.28 1.03 -7.63
CA THR A 57 12.08 2.19 -8.06
C THR A 57 11.21 3.43 -8.20
N LEU A 58 10.01 3.27 -8.76
CA LEU A 58 8.98 4.31 -8.80
C LEU A 58 8.63 4.79 -7.39
N LEU A 59 8.37 3.86 -6.45
CA LEU A 59 8.09 4.20 -5.06
C LEU A 59 9.27 4.94 -4.38
N LEU A 60 10.51 4.51 -4.64
CA LEU A 60 11.69 5.22 -4.15
C LEU A 60 11.74 6.66 -4.67
N ASN A 61 11.41 6.89 -5.94
CA ASN A 61 11.38 8.23 -6.52
C ASN A 61 10.31 9.12 -5.86
N TYR A 62 9.12 8.58 -5.57
CA TYR A 62 8.10 9.31 -4.81
C TYR A 62 8.62 9.74 -3.45
N VAL A 63 9.20 8.80 -2.69
CA VAL A 63 9.74 9.08 -1.35
C VAL A 63 10.89 10.09 -1.41
N LYS A 64 11.73 10.06 -2.46
CA LYS A 64 12.78 11.07 -2.68
C LYS A 64 12.18 12.47 -2.89
N THR A 65 11.06 12.59 -3.60
CA THR A 65 10.38 13.90 -3.74
C THR A 65 9.79 14.39 -2.41
N ILE A 66 9.36 13.48 -1.53
CA ILE A 66 8.71 13.82 -0.26
C ILE A 66 9.73 14.17 0.85
N ILE A 67 10.82 13.40 0.98
CA ILE A 67 11.78 13.55 2.10
C ILE A 67 13.26 13.67 1.71
N LYS A 68 13.58 13.78 0.42
CA LYS A 68 14.97 13.86 -0.08
C LYS A 68 15.88 12.76 0.49
N THR A 69 15.36 11.54 0.63
CA THR A 69 16.07 10.42 1.27
C THR A 69 17.25 9.91 0.44
N LYS A 70 18.29 9.41 1.12
CA LYS A 70 19.41 8.65 0.52
C LYS A 70 19.17 7.13 0.48
N SER A 71 17.95 6.68 0.79
CA SER A 71 17.56 5.27 0.71
C SER A 71 17.86 4.66 -0.65
N ARG A 72 18.18 3.36 -0.66
CA ARG A 72 18.47 2.58 -1.86
C ARG A 72 17.68 1.27 -1.80
N ILE A 73 17.30 0.76 -2.96
CA ILE A 73 16.72 -0.58 -3.10
C ILE A 73 17.82 -1.61 -2.87
N ARG A 74 17.50 -2.67 -2.13
CA ARG A 74 18.40 -3.78 -1.85
C ARG A 74 17.81 -5.06 -2.41
N THR A 75 18.63 -5.91 -3.01
CA THR A 75 18.25 -7.28 -3.31
C THR A 75 18.17 -8.08 -2.02
N ILE A 76 17.09 -8.84 -1.84
CA ILE A 76 16.95 -9.83 -0.77
C ILE A 76 17.41 -11.18 -1.33
N ILE A 77 18.48 -11.72 -0.75
CA ILE A 77 18.93 -13.08 -1.06
C ILE A 77 18.15 -14.03 -0.15
N ASP A 78 17.18 -14.74 -0.72
CA ASP A 78 16.47 -15.79 -0.01
C ASP A 78 17.33 -17.06 -0.03
N LYS A 79 17.59 -17.65 1.14
CA LYS A 79 18.37 -18.89 1.25
C LYS A 79 17.56 -20.13 0.86
N ARG A 80 16.24 -19.99 0.68
CA ARG A 80 15.35 -21.10 0.34
C ARG A 80 15.37 -21.35 -1.17
N PRO A 81 15.50 -22.62 -1.62
CA PRO A 81 15.46 -22.94 -3.04
C PRO A 81 14.11 -22.54 -3.66
N ASN A 82 14.11 -22.22 -4.96
CA ASN A 82 12.93 -21.92 -5.78
C ASN A 82 12.12 -20.68 -5.39
N ARG A 83 12.68 -19.76 -4.58
CA ARG A 83 12.03 -18.46 -4.32
C ARG A 83 12.45 -17.44 -5.36
N LYS A 84 11.46 -16.75 -5.94
CA LYS A 84 11.70 -15.59 -6.80
C LYS A 84 12.53 -14.56 -6.04
N LYS A 85 13.46 -13.90 -6.76
CA LYS A 85 14.23 -12.78 -6.25
C LYS A 85 13.29 -11.69 -5.74
N ARG A 86 13.58 -11.16 -4.56
CA ARG A 86 12.82 -10.08 -3.93
C ARG A 86 13.71 -8.86 -3.74
N TYR A 87 13.08 -7.70 -3.66
CA TYR A 87 13.73 -6.42 -3.45
C TYR A 87 13.13 -5.73 -2.23
N SER A 88 13.95 -5.01 -1.48
CA SER A 88 13.52 -4.26 -0.31
C SER A 88 13.88 -2.79 -0.43
N LEU A 89 12.91 -1.93 -0.11
CA LEU A 89 13.10 -0.51 0.13
C LEU A 89 12.98 -0.25 1.63
N CYS A 90 14.07 0.21 2.25
CA CYS A 90 14.09 0.61 3.66
C CYS A 90 14.28 2.12 3.77
N ILE A 91 13.34 2.79 4.44
CA ILE A 91 13.33 4.23 4.67
C ILE A 91 13.37 4.48 6.17
N LYS A 92 14.42 5.14 6.64
CA LYS A 92 14.58 5.53 8.04
C LYS A 92 14.36 7.03 8.19
N ASN A 93 13.11 7.42 8.41
CA ASN A 93 12.74 8.82 8.58
C ASN A 93 11.67 8.92 9.68
N LYS A 94 12.05 9.52 10.82
CA LYS A 94 11.18 9.67 11.99
C LYS A 94 9.91 10.44 11.66
N TRP A 95 10.02 11.50 10.89
CA TRP A 95 8.91 12.40 10.62
C TRP A 95 7.88 11.74 9.70
N LEU A 96 8.32 11.14 8.58
CA LEU A 96 7.43 10.44 7.66
C LEU A 96 6.75 9.25 8.35
N HIS A 97 7.52 8.50 9.16
CA HIS A 97 6.95 7.42 9.97
C HIS A 97 5.89 7.94 10.93
N ASN A 98 6.19 9.01 11.69
CA ASN A 98 5.23 9.60 12.62
C ASN A 98 4.01 10.15 11.89
N PHE A 99 4.15 10.72 10.70
CA PHE A 99 3.02 11.14 9.90
C PHE A 99 2.11 9.96 9.57
N LEU A 100 2.66 8.86 9.06
CA LEU A 100 1.89 7.65 8.74
C LEU A 100 1.19 7.06 9.97
N VAL A 101 1.88 6.95 11.10
CA VAL A 101 1.35 6.28 12.30
C VAL A 101 0.49 7.20 13.18
N LYS A 102 0.89 8.46 13.36
CA LYS A 102 0.23 9.38 14.29
C LYS A 102 -0.82 10.24 13.62
N GLU A 103 -0.59 10.70 12.39
CA GLU A 103 -1.55 11.54 11.68
C GLU A 103 -2.55 10.66 10.91
N LEU A 104 -2.05 9.77 10.03
CA LEU A 104 -2.91 8.88 9.24
C LEU A 104 -3.38 7.63 10.00
N LYS A 105 -2.91 7.43 11.24
CA LYS A 105 -3.27 6.30 12.11
C LYS A 105 -2.98 4.91 11.51
N ILE A 106 -2.06 4.80 10.54
CA ILE A 106 -1.72 3.52 9.93
C ILE A 106 -1.09 2.62 11.01
N PRO A 107 -1.61 1.39 11.25
CA PRO A 107 -1.09 0.51 12.28
C PRO A 107 0.38 0.16 12.06
N SER A 108 1.18 0.20 13.14
CA SER A 108 2.54 -0.32 13.15
C SER A 108 2.56 -1.84 13.39
N GLY A 109 3.63 -2.51 12.98
CA GLY A 109 3.77 -3.95 13.17
C GLY A 109 2.82 -4.80 12.32
N LYS A 110 2.08 -5.72 12.96
CA LYS A 110 1.20 -6.68 12.27
C LYS A 110 -0.15 -6.02 11.93
N LYS A 111 -0.28 -5.48 10.72
CA LYS A 111 -1.53 -4.86 10.20
C LYS A 111 -2.68 -5.84 9.89
N SER A 112 -2.45 -7.14 10.03
CA SER A 112 -3.35 -8.20 9.57
C SER A 112 -4.67 -8.19 10.34
N GLY A 113 -5.74 -7.67 9.74
CA GLY A 113 -7.08 -7.60 10.34
C GLY A 113 -7.49 -6.20 10.82
N GLU A 114 -6.54 -5.27 10.85
CA GLU A 114 -6.73 -3.91 11.38
C GLU A 114 -6.58 -2.84 10.30
N ALA A 115 -6.40 -3.22 9.03
CA ALA A 115 -6.27 -2.25 7.94
C ALA A 115 -7.57 -1.45 7.74
N PHE A 116 -7.46 -0.19 7.34
CA PHE A 116 -8.59 0.70 7.05
C PHE A 116 -8.14 1.84 6.11
N ILE A 117 -9.09 2.65 5.62
CA ILE A 117 -8.82 3.89 4.89
C ILE A 117 -8.78 5.06 5.90
N PRO A 118 -7.65 5.77 6.05
CA PRO A 118 -7.54 6.92 6.96
C PRO A 118 -8.62 7.99 6.75
N LYS A 119 -9.07 8.64 7.83
CA LYS A 119 -10.13 9.65 7.77
C LYS A 119 -9.73 10.85 6.92
N GLU A 120 -8.47 11.25 7.00
CA GLU A 120 -7.85 12.34 6.26
C GLU A 120 -7.88 12.09 4.76
N ILE A 121 -7.75 10.81 4.36
CA ILE A 121 -7.84 10.36 2.97
C ILE A 121 -9.30 10.35 2.51
N LEU A 122 -10.24 9.90 3.34
CA LEU A 122 -11.68 9.91 3.02
C LEU A 122 -12.25 11.32 2.83
N LYS A 123 -11.66 12.35 3.44
CA LYS A 123 -12.11 13.75 3.31
C LYS A 123 -11.85 14.36 1.93
N ASN A 124 -10.92 13.79 1.14
CA ASN A 124 -10.54 14.33 -0.17
C ASN A 124 -10.62 13.24 -1.24
N LYS A 125 -11.49 13.45 -2.24
CA LYS A 125 -11.74 12.48 -3.31
C LYS A 125 -10.47 12.13 -4.09
N GLU A 126 -9.59 13.09 -4.32
CA GLU A 126 -8.34 12.86 -5.04
C GLU A 126 -7.39 11.99 -4.22
N TYR A 127 -7.19 12.29 -2.93
CA TYR A 127 -6.35 11.46 -2.05
C TYR A 127 -6.90 10.04 -1.93
N LEU A 128 -8.23 9.90 -1.84
CA LEU A 128 -8.89 8.60 -1.84
C LEU A 128 -8.57 7.79 -3.10
N ARG A 129 -8.68 8.41 -4.28
CA ARG A 129 -8.34 7.74 -5.55
C ARG A 129 -6.90 7.23 -5.55
N TYR A 130 -5.95 8.07 -5.15
CA TYR A 130 -4.54 7.70 -5.10
C TYR A 130 -4.26 6.61 -4.05
N PHE A 131 -4.86 6.70 -2.86
CA PHE A 131 -4.72 5.68 -1.82
C PHE A 131 -5.27 4.31 -2.26
N ILE A 132 -6.46 4.28 -2.88
CA ILE A 132 -7.03 3.05 -3.45
C ILE A 132 -6.12 2.51 -4.55
N GLY A 133 -5.55 3.37 -5.40
CA GLY A 133 -4.57 2.96 -6.40
C GLY A 133 -3.39 2.22 -5.78
N GLY A 134 -2.76 2.79 -4.74
CA GLY A 134 -1.66 2.16 -4.02
C GLY A 134 -2.02 0.85 -3.32
N LEU A 135 -3.25 0.75 -2.79
CA LEU A 135 -3.77 -0.51 -2.23
C LEU A 135 -3.89 -1.60 -3.29
N PHE A 136 -4.48 -1.29 -4.45
CA PHE A 136 -4.66 -2.27 -5.52
C PHE A 136 -3.34 -2.68 -6.19
N ASP A 137 -2.35 -1.78 -6.23
CA ASP A 137 -1.02 -2.10 -6.74
C ASP A 137 -0.22 -3.08 -5.86
N THR A 138 -0.67 -3.30 -4.62
CA THR A 138 -0.07 -4.25 -3.67
C THR A 138 -0.90 -5.53 -3.56
N ASP A 139 -2.04 -5.45 -2.87
CA ASP A 139 -2.90 -6.58 -2.55
C ASP A 139 -4.02 -6.81 -3.60
N GLY A 140 -4.16 -5.90 -4.56
CA GLY A 140 -5.05 -6.07 -5.70
C GLY A 140 -4.42 -6.87 -6.84
N GLY A 141 -5.27 -7.28 -7.78
CA GLY A 141 -4.82 -7.89 -9.03
C GLY A 141 -5.89 -8.73 -9.70
N LYS A 142 -5.46 -9.53 -10.67
CA LYS A 142 -6.32 -10.42 -11.44
C LYS A 142 -6.99 -11.48 -10.56
N ARG A 143 -8.29 -11.68 -10.76
CA ARG A 143 -9.10 -12.73 -10.16
C ARG A 143 -10.02 -13.33 -11.22
N GLY A 144 -9.59 -14.42 -11.85
CA GLY A 144 -10.26 -14.95 -13.04
C GLY A 144 -10.14 -13.95 -14.20
N HIS A 145 -11.27 -13.57 -14.81
CA HIS A 145 -11.33 -12.57 -15.90
C HIS A 145 -11.65 -11.15 -15.41
N THR A 146 -11.48 -10.87 -14.12
CA THR A 146 -11.75 -9.55 -13.53
C THR A 146 -10.62 -9.13 -12.58
N ILE A 147 -10.77 -7.95 -11.98
CA ILE A 147 -9.90 -7.41 -10.95
C ILE A 147 -10.56 -7.67 -9.59
N GLY A 148 -9.75 -8.05 -8.61
CA GLY A 148 -10.18 -8.17 -7.24
C GLY A 148 -9.14 -7.65 -6.25
N PHE A 149 -9.59 -7.51 -5.03
CA PHE A 149 -8.78 -7.13 -3.88
C PHE A 149 -9.16 -8.02 -2.71
N THR A 150 -8.18 -8.48 -1.93
CA THR A 150 -8.41 -9.36 -0.79
C THR A 150 -7.71 -8.81 0.44
N SER A 151 -8.40 -8.78 1.58
CA SER A 151 -7.81 -8.40 2.86
C SER A 151 -8.36 -9.26 3.99
N LYS A 152 -7.61 -9.33 5.10
CA LYS A 152 -8.12 -9.88 6.36
C LYS A 152 -8.97 -8.86 7.13
N SER A 153 -8.84 -7.58 6.82
CA SER A 153 -9.65 -6.56 7.47
C SER A 153 -11.01 -6.45 6.81
N ARG A 154 -12.05 -6.83 7.53
CA ARG A 154 -13.44 -6.60 7.11
C ARG A 154 -13.74 -5.11 6.98
N LEU A 155 -13.25 -4.29 7.91
CA LEU A 155 -13.43 -2.84 7.91
C LEU A 155 -12.90 -2.21 6.61
N LEU A 156 -11.69 -2.58 6.17
CA LEU A 156 -11.12 -2.08 4.92
C LEU A 156 -12.00 -2.45 3.72
N ILE A 157 -12.47 -3.70 3.65
CA ILE A 157 -13.34 -4.16 2.55
C ILE A 157 -14.68 -3.43 2.54
N ASP A 158 -15.29 -3.21 3.70
CA ASP A 158 -16.56 -2.48 3.80
C ASP A 158 -16.38 -0.99 3.41
N GLN A 159 -15.28 -0.35 3.83
CA GLN A 159 -14.94 1.01 3.40
C GLN A 159 -14.68 1.09 1.89
N LEU A 160 -13.85 0.20 1.34
CA LEU A 160 -13.58 0.14 -0.10
C LEU A 160 -14.87 -0.07 -0.90
N SER A 161 -15.74 -0.99 -0.47
CA SER A 161 -17.02 -1.24 -1.12
C SER A 161 -17.89 0.00 -1.15
N LYS A 162 -18.02 0.70 -0.01
CA LYS A 162 -18.77 1.97 0.07
C LYS A 162 -18.22 3.02 -0.90
N GLU A 163 -16.90 3.18 -0.95
CA GLU A 163 -16.28 4.19 -1.83
C GLU A 163 -16.37 3.81 -3.31
N LEU A 164 -16.27 2.52 -3.67
CA LEU A 164 -16.49 2.04 -5.03
C LEU A 164 -17.95 2.25 -5.48
N THR A 165 -18.93 2.00 -4.60
CA THR A 165 -20.35 2.26 -4.90
C THR A 165 -20.61 3.73 -5.19
N LYS A 166 -20.01 4.66 -4.42
CA LYS A 166 -20.13 6.11 -4.67
C LYS A 166 -19.53 6.56 -6.00
N LEU A 167 -18.58 5.78 -6.53
CA LEU A 167 -17.94 6.01 -7.83
C LEU A 167 -18.62 5.20 -8.95
N GLU A 168 -19.79 4.62 -8.68
CA GLU A 168 -20.58 3.83 -9.63
C GLU A 168 -19.82 2.60 -10.18
N ILE A 169 -18.84 2.10 -9.43
CA ILE A 169 -18.05 0.92 -9.79
C ILE A 169 -18.74 -0.31 -9.21
N SER A 170 -19.40 -1.07 -10.09
CA SER A 170 -20.14 -2.27 -9.73
C SER A 170 -19.20 -3.42 -9.34
N HIS A 171 -19.47 -4.04 -8.19
CA HIS A 171 -18.62 -5.07 -7.61
C HIS A 171 -19.39 -6.01 -6.67
N LEU A 172 -18.77 -7.13 -6.30
CA LEU A 172 -19.23 -8.07 -5.30
C LEU A 172 -18.33 -8.04 -4.08
N LYS A 173 -18.94 -8.13 -2.89
CA LYS A 173 -18.23 -8.45 -1.65
C LYS A 173 -18.31 -9.94 -1.38
N GLU A 174 -17.21 -10.51 -0.93
CA GLU A 174 -17.11 -11.93 -0.59
C GLU A 174 -16.38 -12.12 0.73
N SER A 175 -16.64 -13.24 1.40
CA SER A 175 -15.90 -13.65 2.58
C SER A 175 -15.75 -15.17 2.60
N TRP A 176 -14.57 -15.67 2.98
CA TRP A 176 -14.31 -17.09 3.06
C TRP A 176 -13.31 -17.41 4.17
N LYS A 177 -13.37 -18.64 4.68
CA LYS A 177 -12.40 -19.17 5.65
C LYS A 177 -11.28 -19.88 4.90
N ASN A 178 -10.06 -19.37 5.00
CA ASN A 178 -8.89 -20.05 4.46
C ASN A 178 -8.55 -21.25 5.37
N LYS A 179 -8.72 -22.47 4.84
CA LYS A 179 -8.50 -23.72 5.59
C LYS A 179 -7.07 -23.87 6.08
N LYS A 180 -6.07 -23.52 5.26
CA LYS A 180 -4.64 -23.63 5.59
C LYS A 180 -4.23 -22.77 6.79
N TYR A 181 -4.78 -21.56 6.88
CA TYR A 181 -4.40 -20.61 7.94
C TYR A 181 -5.43 -20.51 9.07
N ASN A 182 -6.57 -21.22 8.96
CA ASN A 182 -7.72 -21.12 9.85
C ASN A 182 -8.16 -19.66 10.11
N ARG A 183 -8.23 -18.85 9.05
CA ARG A 183 -8.52 -17.40 9.14
C ARG A 183 -9.57 -16.98 8.12
N TYR A 184 -10.40 -16.02 8.50
CA TYR A 184 -11.32 -15.36 7.58
C TYR A 184 -10.59 -14.33 6.72
N TYR A 185 -10.97 -14.31 5.44
CA TYR A 185 -10.57 -13.32 4.47
C TYR A 185 -11.83 -12.73 3.84
N HIS A 186 -11.69 -11.49 3.41
CA HIS A 186 -12.73 -10.69 2.80
C HIS A 186 -12.20 -10.16 1.46
N GLY A 187 -13.07 -10.05 0.47
CA GLY A 187 -12.64 -9.62 -0.85
C GLY A 187 -13.68 -8.77 -1.58
N ILE A 188 -13.16 -8.00 -2.53
CA ILE A 188 -13.93 -7.30 -3.56
C ILE A 188 -13.59 -7.95 -4.89
N ARG A 189 -14.61 -8.18 -5.71
CA ARG A 189 -14.47 -8.63 -7.09
C ARG A 189 -15.26 -7.69 -7.99
N LEU A 190 -14.58 -7.01 -8.91
CA LEU A 190 -15.25 -6.09 -9.83
C LEU A 190 -16.12 -6.88 -10.82
N HIS A 191 -17.25 -6.30 -11.20
CA HIS A 191 -17.97 -6.78 -12.37
C HIS A 191 -17.20 -6.42 -13.64
N LYS A 192 -17.22 -7.30 -14.64
CA LYS A 192 -16.48 -7.12 -15.90
C LYS A 192 -16.77 -5.76 -16.55
N LYS A 193 -18.05 -5.33 -16.55
CA LYS A 193 -18.52 -4.06 -17.10
C LYS A 193 -17.98 -2.80 -16.39
N SER A 194 -17.40 -2.94 -15.20
CA SER A 194 -16.89 -1.81 -14.41
C SER A 194 -15.37 -1.77 -14.34
N ILE A 195 -14.67 -2.67 -15.06
CA ILE A 195 -13.20 -2.70 -15.07
C ILE A 195 -12.63 -1.43 -15.67
N ASP A 196 -13.16 -0.97 -16.82
CA ASP A 196 -12.66 0.25 -17.48
C ASP A 196 -12.92 1.49 -16.63
N THR A 197 -14.13 1.62 -16.09
CA THR A 197 -14.46 2.68 -15.12
C THR A 197 -13.49 2.69 -13.94
N PHE A 198 -13.16 1.52 -13.39
CA PHE A 198 -12.20 1.38 -12.31
C PHE A 198 -10.78 1.81 -12.73
N LEU A 199 -10.28 1.30 -13.86
CA LEU A 199 -8.93 1.59 -14.36
C LEU A 199 -8.77 3.06 -14.80
N ASN A 200 -9.86 3.75 -15.12
CA ASN A 200 -9.87 5.18 -15.42
C ASN A 200 -10.01 6.02 -14.14
N ALA A 201 -10.71 5.50 -13.12
CA ALA A 201 -10.88 6.17 -11.85
C ALA A 201 -9.60 6.19 -11.01
N PHE A 202 -8.77 5.14 -11.04
CA PHE A 202 -7.63 5.01 -10.11
C PHE A 202 -6.27 5.05 -10.82
N PRO A 203 -5.27 5.77 -10.27
CA PRO A 203 -3.94 5.85 -10.84
C PRO A 203 -3.12 4.58 -10.51
N ILE A 204 -3.47 3.46 -11.14
CA ILE A 204 -2.77 2.18 -11.01
C ILE A 204 -1.41 2.27 -11.72
N GLN A 205 -0.33 1.89 -11.03
CA GLN A 205 1.04 2.04 -11.54
C GLN A 205 1.84 0.73 -11.56
N ASN A 206 1.39 -0.31 -10.85
CA ASN A 206 1.98 -1.63 -10.89
C ASN A 206 1.37 -2.45 -12.02
N ILE A 207 1.73 -2.12 -13.26
CA ILE A 207 1.16 -2.71 -14.47
C ILE A 207 1.37 -4.23 -14.51
N SER A 208 2.44 -4.75 -13.90
CA SER A 208 2.70 -6.20 -13.85
C SER A 208 1.57 -6.98 -13.14
N LYS A 209 0.80 -6.33 -12.25
CA LYS A 209 -0.38 -6.91 -11.59
C LYS A 209 -1.63 -6.94 -12.48
N LEU A 210 -1.66 -6.15 -13.54
CA LEU A 210 -2.76 -6.07 -14.50
C LEU A 210 -2.57 -6.97 -15.73
N ALA A 211 -1.42 -7.62 -15.88
CA ALA A 211 -1.12 -8.47 -17.03
C ALA A 211 -2.22 -9.54 -17.25
N GLY A 212 -2.82 -9.54 -18.45
CA GLY A 212 -3.85 -10.48 -18.85
C GLY A 212 -5.27 -10.20 -18.29
N VAL A 213 -5.53 -9.00 -17.78
CA VAL A 213 -6.89 -8.43 -17.77
C VAL A 213 -7.22 -8.03 -19.23
N PRO A 214 -8.43 -8.31 -19.76
CA PRO A 214 -8.78 -7.96 -21.14
C PRO A 214 -8.42 -6.50 -21.43
N GLU A 215 -7.78 -6.25 -22.58
CA GLU A 215 -7.21 -4.96 -22.92
C GLU A 215 -8.21 -3.81 -22.76
N ARG A 216 -7.69 -2.66 -22.30
CA ARG A 216 -8.35 -1.36 -22.42
C ARG A 216 -8.78 -1.21 -23.87
N LYS A 217 -10.08 -1.24 -24.14
CA LYS A 217 -10.59 -0.57 -25.34
C LYS A 217 -10.47 0.92 -25.06
N MET A 218 -9.35 1.51 -25.47
CA MET A 218 -9.24 2.97 -25.54
C MET A 218 -10.16 3.39 -26.69
N GLY A 219 -11.38 3.75 -26.35
CA GLY A 219 -12.30 4.47 -27.23
C GLY A 219 -12.00 5.95 -27.22
#